data_AF-A0A7J5EZU5-F1
#
_entry.id   AF-A0A7J5EZU5-F1
#
_cell.length_a   1.000
_cell.length_b   1.000
_cell.length_c   1.000
_cell.angle_alpha   90.00
_cell.angle_beta   90.00
_cell.angle_gamma   90.00
#
_symmetry.space_group_name_H-M   'P 1'
#
loop_
_entity.id
_entity.type
_entity.pdbx_description
1 polymer ?
#
loop_
_entity_poly.entity_id
_entity_poly.type
_entity_poly.pdbx_seq_one_letter_code
_entity_poly.pdbx_strand_id
1 'polypeptide(L)'
;MEFSHVVEPALTASTDLLVMVAFGDPTKDPTFRTLDTATGKGLSEAARSESFEGKAGQSLVFWANGAVKAKRIAVLGAGPKAEVELPALRDVGAIAAQIANKVGAKSLALVVPSFGAPREPAAIQMVAEGSILGTYKFGRYLTGAEAKKSPSLQHFGFIVDTKGKKPTAAQTRAFKGAVERAEVVAAAISRARDMVNEPAAYMTPTQVAAEAEAIAKKHDTVTVHVLGAKKCEDLGMGMFLAVGKGSDQEPKLVHLVYKPKKAKKKIALIGKGVTFDSGGYSLKPSNAMEDMKVDMSGAAAVIAAMDAIATLGCEHEVHAVAACCENLVSGRAYKLGDVLTSMDGTTVEINNTDAEGRLTLGDAITYVRTKIQPDEMFDFATLTGACMVALGPYTAGVMSDHDGLCRAWLAAAERAGEDMWRLPLTSRLREQLKSPVADMRNTGDRFGGAITAGLFLKTFAKDTPWVHVDIAGPASISSSRPCQPRGGTGFAVASIVEYLAKR
;
A
#
# COMPACT_ATOMS: atom_id res chain seq x y z
N MET A 1 -9.71 8.68 15.93
CA MET A 1 -11.12 8.28 15.70
C MET A 1 -11.34 7.06 16.57
N GLU A 2 -12.42 7.03 17.35
CA GLU A 2 -12.76 5.88 18.19
C GLU A 2 -13.83 5.02 17.51
N PHE A 3 -13.68 3.70 17.59
CA PHE A 3 -14.64 2.75 17.01
C PHE A 3 -15.49 2.07 18.08
N SER A 4 -16.78 1.87 17.79
CA SER A 4 -17.69 1.17 18.71
C SER A 4 -18.66 0.25 17.98
N HIS A 5 -19.13 -0.77 18.70
CA HIS A 5 -20.27 -1.57 18.25
C HIS A 5 -21.55 -0.93 18.79
N VAL A 6 -22.35 -0.35 17.90
CA VAL A 6 -23.64 0.26 18.22
C VAL A 6 -24.71 -0.83 18.22
N VAL A 7 -25.26 -1.10 19.41
CA VAL A 7 -26.30 -2.13 19.63
C VAL A 7 -27.71 -1.56 19.46
N GLU A 8 -27.83 -0.24 19.40
CA GLU A 8 -29.12 0.42 19.16
C GLU A 8 -29.58 0.13 17.72
N PRO A 9 -30.87 -0.20 17.51
CA PRO A 9 -31.46 -0.20 16.17
C PRO A 9 -31.20 1.12 15.45
N ALA A 10 -31.04 1.07 14.13
CA ALA A 10 -30.70 2.24 13.31
C ALA A 10 -31.60 3.47 13.55
N LEU A 11 -32.90 3.26 13.73
CA LEU A 11 -33.87 4.34 14.03
C LEU A 11 -33.61 5.05 15.37
N THR A 12 -32.99 4.37 16.31
CA THR A 12 -32.81 4.81 17.70
C THR A 12 -31.36 5.10 18.07
N ALA A 13 -30.41 4.91 17.14
CA ALA A 13 -29.01 5.23 17.37
C ALA A 13 -28.85 6.75 17.58
N SER A 14 -28.22 7.13 18.69
CA SER A 14 -27.96 8.55 19.00
C SER A 14 -26.62 8.98 18.41
N THR A 15 -26.64 9.63 17.25
CA THR A 15 -25.44 10.01 16.51
C THR A 15 -25.69 11.28 15.67
N ASP A 16 -24.65 12.00 15.27
CA ASP A 16 -24.82 13.16 14.38
C ASP A 16 -25.16 12.72 12.95
N LEU A 17 -24.67 11.56 12.51
CA LEU A 17 -24.89 11.03 11.17
C LEU A 17 -25.13 9.50 11.17
N LEU A 18 -26.31 9.08 10.76
CA LEU A 18 -26.59 7.66 10.47
C LEU A 18 -26.29 7.39 8.99
N VAL A 19 -25.42 6.44 8.68
CA VAL A 19 -25.09 6.05 7.31
C VAL A 19 -25.66 4.66 7.02
N MET A 20 -26.35 4.53 5.88
CA MET A 20 -26.71 3.24 5.34
C MET A 20 -26.11 3.03 3.95
N VAL A 21 -25.86 1.78 3.60
CA VAL A 21 -25.31 1.40 2.30
C VAL A 21 -26.44 0.86 1.42
N ALA A 22 -26.56 1.37 0.21
CA ALA A 22 -27.51 0.94 -0.80
C ALA A 22 -26.80 0.17 -1.91
N PHE A 23 -27.30 -1.02 -2.23
CA PHE A 23 -26.82 -1.82 -3.35
C PHE A 23 -27.75 -1.68 -4.55
N GLY A 24 -27.52 -0.66 -5.37
CA GLY A 24 -28.47 -0.23 -6.40
C GLY A 24 -29.67 0.51 -5.80
N ASP A 25 -30.85 0.27 -6.36
CA ASP A 25 -32.09 0.93 -5.95
C ASP A 25 -32.34 0.82 -4.43
N PRO A 26 -32.24 1.94 -3.68
CA PRO A 26 -32.30 1.92 -2.23
C PRO A 26 -33.70 1.55 -1.72
N THR A 27 -34.76 1.74 -2.52
CA THR A 27 -36.14 1.44 -2.09
C THR A 27 -36.40 -0.04 -1.86
N LYS A 28 -35.52 -0.91 -2.39
CA LYS A 28 -35.56 -2.36 -2.17
C LYS A 28 -34.95 -2.76 -0.82
N ASP A 29 -34.16 -1.89 -0.20
CA ASP A 29 -33.52 -2.18 1.08
C ASP A 29 -34.51 -2.04 2.27
N PRO A 30 -34.60 -3.03 3.17
CA PRO A 30 -35.48 -2.95 4.35
C PRO A 30 -35.14 -1.79 5.31
N THR A 31 -33.87 -1.48 5.48
CA THR A 31 -33.39 -0.37 6.33
C THR A 31 -33.80 0.96 5.72
N PHE A 32 -33.64 1.13 4.40
CA PHE A 32 -34.10 2.32 3.70
C PHE A 32 -35.60 2.53 3.87
N ARG A 33 -36.43 1.50 3.61
CA ARG A 33 -37.90 1.62 3.76
C ARG A 33 -38.32 1.99 5.17
N THR A 34 -37.59 1.49 6.18
CA THR A 34 -37.82 1.79 7.59
C THR A 34 -37.53 3.26 7.89
N LEU A 35 -36.37 3.77 7.45
CA LEU A 35 -35.99 5.18 7.59
C LEU A 35 -36.91 6.11 6.80
N ASP A 36 -37.24 5.74 5.57
CA ASP A 36 -38.12 6.49 4.68
C ASP A 36 -39.53 6.64 5.26
N THR A 37 -40.07 5.58 5.87
CA THR A 37 -41.35 5.64 6.60
C THR A 37 -41.28 6.60 7.79
N ALA A 38 -40.22 6.53 8.59
CA ALA A 38 -40.03 7.43 9.73
C ALA A 38 -39.94 8.91 9.29
N THR A 39 -39.30 9.16 8.14
CA THR A 39 -39.16 10.51 7.55
C THR A 39 -40.37 10.97 6.73
N GLY A 40 -41.49 10.23 6.74
CA GLY A 40 -42.69 10.61 5.99
C GLY A 40 -42.49 10.63 4.45
N LYS A 41 -41.70 9.70 3.91
CA LYS A 41 -41.30 9.61 2.48
C LYS A 41 -40.31 10.66 1.98
N GLY A 42 -39.80 11.51 2.85
CA GLY A 42 -38.81 12.54 2.48
C GLY A 42 -37.51 11.95 1.91
N LEU A 43 -37.07 10.78 2.39
CA LEU A 43 -35.85 10.13 1.88
C LEU A 43 -36.01 9.66 0.42
N SER A 44 -37.17 9.09 0.06
CA SER A 44 -37.48 8.72 -1.32
C SER A 44 -37.66 9.93 -2.23
N GLU A 45 -38.22 11.02 -1.72
CA GLU A 45 -38.31 12.28 -2.47
C GLU A 45 -36.92 12.84 -2.78
N ALA A 46 -36.04 12.91 -1.78
CA ALA A 46 -34.66 13.37 -1.93
C ALA A 46 -33.86 12.47 -2.88
N ALA A 47 -34.01 11.15 -2.75
CA ALA A 47 -33.37 10.20 -3.67
C ALA A 47 -33.80 10.41 -5.12
N ARG A 48 -35.08 10.69 -5.39
CA ARG A 48 -35.57 11.01 -6.74
C ARG A 48 -35.05 12.35 -7.24
N SER A 49 -35.08 13.39 -6.41
CA SER A 49 -34.62 14.73 -6.80
C SER A 49 -33.12 14.77 -7.11
N GLU A 50 -32.31 13.97 -6.40
CA GLU A 50 -30.87 13.87 -6.62
C GLU A 50 -30.49 12.77 -7.64
N SER A 51 -31.48 12.11 -8.26
CA SER A 51 -31.26 10.98 -9.18
C SER A 51 -30.37 9.89 -8.56
N PHE A 52 -30.63 9.56 -7.30
CA PHE A 52 -29.92 8.52 -6.57
C PHE A 52 -30.32 7.12 -7.05
N GLU A 53 -29.36 6.42 -7.65
CA GLU A 53 -29.53 5.07 -8.22
C GLU A 53 -28.72 4.01 -7.46
N GLY A 54 -27.98 4.42 -6.41
CA GLY A 54 -27.13 3.53 -5.62
C GLY A 54 -25.86 3.09 -6.34
N LYS A 55 -25.39 3.86 -7.33
CA LYS A 55 -24.10 3.66 -8.00
C LYS A 55 -22.95 3.75 -6.99
N ALA A 56 -21.89 2.99 -7.22
CA ALA A 56 -20.69 3.05 -6.38
C ALA A 56 -20.18 4.49 -6.27
N GLY A 57 -20.00 4.97 -5.04
CA GLY A 57 -19.53 6.33 -4.76
C GLY A 57 -20.62 7.42 -4.72
N GLN A 58 -21.85 7.12 -5.14
CA GLN A 58 -22.97 8.06 -5.05
C GLN A 58 -23.41 8.23 -3.60
N SER A 59 -23.71 9.46 -3.17
CA SER A 59 -24.18 9.71 -1.80
C SER A 59 -25.29 10.75 -1.75
N LEU A 60 -26.27 10.53 -0.88
CA LEU A 60 -27.33 11.47 -0.52
C LEU A 60 -27.22 11.78 0.98
N VAL A 61 -27.41 13.03 1.40
CA VAL A 61 -27.49 13.43 2.82
C VAL A 61 -28.81 14.14 3.09
N PHE A 62 -29.57 13.61 4.04
CA PHE A 62 -30.90 14.06 4.42
C PHE A 62 -30.94 14.53 5.88
N TRP A 63 -31.59 15.67 6.15
CA TRP A 63 -31.79 16.17 7.51
C TRP A 63 -33.00 15.49 8.15
N ALA A 64 -32.78 14.77 9.25
CA ALA A 64 -33.82 13.93 9.85
C ALA A 64 -34.96 14.73 10.51
N ASN A 65 -34.73 15.99 10.90
CA ASN A 65 -35.73 16.87 11.53
C ASN A 65 -36.52 16.21 12.68
N GLY A 66 -35.86 15.38 13.49
CA GLY A 66 -36.46 14.68 14.63
C GLY A 66 -37.21 13.38 14.29
N ALA A 67 -37.32 13.00 13.02
CA ALA A 67 -37.92 11.73 12.59
C ALA A 67 -37.19 10.49 13.12
N VAL A 68 -35.88 10.61 13.35
CA VAL A 68 -35.03 9.62 14.02
C VAL A 68 -34.13 10.34 15.03
N LYS A 69 -33.51 9.58 15.95
CA LYS A 69 -32.58 10.18 16.93
C LYS A 69 -31.30 10.74 16.30
N ALA A 70 -30.90 10.22 15.13
CA ALA A 70 -29.78 10.77 14.39
C ALA A 70 -30.14 12.15 13.82
N LYS A 71 -29.21 13.11 13.83
CA LYS A 71 -29.48 14.46 13.28
C LYS A 71 -29.62 14.44 11.75
N ARG A 72 -28.86 13.57 11.08
CA ARG A 72 -28.83 13.41 9.63
C ARG A 72 -28.77 11.93 9.27
N ILE A 73 -29.29 11.61 8.09
CA ILE A 73 -29.21 10.29 7.45
C ILE A 73 -28.40 10.47 6.18
N ALA A 74 -27.44 9.59 5.91
CA ALA A 74 -26.80 9.48 4.61
C ALA A 74 -27.06 8.10 3.99
N VAL A 75 -27.28 8.10 2.69
CA VAL A 75 -27.42 6.89 1.87
C VAL A 75 -26.23 6.85 0.92
N LEU A 76 -25.43 5.79 1.01
CA LEU A 76 -24.21 5.60 0.23
C LEU A 76 -24.38 4.44 -0.74
N GLY A 77 -24.26 4.72 -2.04
CA GLY A 77 -24.31 3.72 -3.09
C GLY A 77 -23.03 2.91 -3.16
N ALA A 78 -23.18 1.58 -3.19
CA ALA A 78 -22.09 0.62 -3.36
C ALA A 78 -22.16 -0.13 -4.70
N GLY A 79 -23.10 0.22 -5.58
CA GLY A 79 -23.32 -0.48 -6.84
C GLY A 79 -24.11 -1.79 -6.67
N PRO A 80 -24.18 -2.64 -7.72
CA PRO A 80 -24.90 -3.90 -7.68
C PRO A 80 -24.31 -4.87 -6.65
N LYS A 81 -25.14 -5.44 -5.76
CA LYS A 81 -24.65 -6.31 -4.67
C LYS A 81 -23.79 -7.49 -5.15
N ALA A 82 -24.09 -8.03 -6.34
CA ALA A 82 -23.38 -9.17 -6.92
C ALA A 82 -21.94 -8.86 -7.35
N GLU A 83 -21.59 -7.58 -7.49
CA GLU A 83 -20.26 -7.11 -7.95
C GLU A 83 -19.40 -6.60 -6.79
N VAL A 84 -19.96 -6.51 -5.56
CA VAL A 84 -19.26 -5.95 -4.41
C VAL A 84 -18.51 -7.04 -3.65
N GLU A 85 -17.20 -7.06 -3.82
CA GLU A 85 -16.29 -7.84 -2.97
C GLU A 85 -15.90 -7.10 -1.70
N LEU A 86 -15.45 -7.86 -0.68
CA LEU A 86 -15.11 -7.31 0.64
C LEU A 86 -14.16 -6.09 0.58
N PRO A 87 -13.08 -6.07 -0.23
CA PRO A 87 -12.17 -4.93 -0.24
C PRO A 87 -12.81 -3.63 -0.73
N ALA A 88 -13.87 -3.69 -1.54
CA ALA A 88 -14.61 -2.50 -1.98
C ALA A 88 -15.29 -1.77 -0.82
N LEU A 89 -15.49 -2.42 0.33
CA LEU A 89 -16.01 -1.77 1.54
C LEU A 89 -15.02 -0.77 2.16
N ARG A 90 -13.75 -0.81 1.77
CA ARG A 90 -12.78 0.22 2.15
C ARG A 90 -13.19 1.59 1.60
N ASP A 91 -13.70 1.65 0.37
CA ASP A 91 -14.23 2.89 -0.18
C ASP A 91 -15.53 3.32 0.52
N VAL A 92 -16.37 2.36 0.94
CA VAL A 92 -17.58 2.67 1.73
C VAL A 92 -17.22 3.38 3.04
N GLY A 93 -16.26 2.83 3.80
CA GLY A 93 -15.79 3.45 5.04
C GLY A 93 -15.16 4.82 4.82
N ALA A 94 -14.38 4.97 3.76
CA ALA A 94 -13.74 6.23 3.40
C ALA A 94 -14.75 7.33 3.08
N ILE A 95 -15.72 7.04 2.21
CA ILE A 95 -16.77 8.00 1.82
C ILE A 95 -17.62 8.37 3.03
N ALA A 96 -18.00 7.41 3.86
CA ALA A 96 -18.79 7.66 5.07
C ALA A 96 -18.07 8.65 6.02
N ALA A 97 -16.77 8.45 6.25
CA ALA A 97 -15.97 9.35 7.07
C ALA A 97 -15.79 10.75 6.41
N GLN A 98 -15.64 10.81 5.09
CA GLN A 98 -15.56 12.06 4.35
C GLN A 98 -16.87 12.85 4.39
N ILE A 99 -18.02 12.18 4.24
CA ILE A 99 -19.35 12.81 4.38
C ILE A 99 -19.49 13.38 5.80
N ALA A 100 -19.17 12.59 6.83
CA ALA A 100 -19.23 13.04 8.22
C ALA A 100 -18.42 14.33 8.44
N ASN A 101 -17.18 14.35 7.93
CA ASN A 101 -16.32 15.52 8.01
C ASN A 101 -16.88 16.73 7.27
N LYS A 102 -17.42 16.52 6.06
CA LYS A 102 -18.02 17.57 5.21
C LYS A 102 -19.23 18.23 5.88
N VAL A 103 -20.04 17.47 6.61
CA VAL A 103 -21.24 17.98 7.30
C VAL A 103 -20.99 18.39 8.76
N GLY A 104 -19.73 18.34 9.21
CA GLY A 104 -19.34 18.69 10.57
C GLY A 104 -19.87 17.73 11.65
N ALA A 105 -20.14 16.47 11.31
CA ALA A 105 -20.60 15.46 12.26
C ALA A 105 -19.41 15.00 13.13
N LYS A 106 -19.61 14.98 14.46
CA LYS A 106 -18.61 14.48 15.42
C LYS A 106 -18.75 12.98 15.65
N SER A 107 -19.94 12.45 15.46
CA SER A 107 -20.26 11.03 15.57
C SER A 107 -20.98 10.53 14.33
N LEU A 108 -20.68 9.30 13.93
CA LEU A 108 -21.37 8.58 12.87
C LEU A 108 -21.70 7.16 13.33
N ALA A 109 -22.81 6.61 12.88
CA ALA A 109 -23.10 5.18 12.96
C ALA A 109 -23.39 4.63 11.56
N LEU A 110 -22.64 3.62 11.11
CA LEU A 110 -22.81 2.99 9.81
C LEU A 110 -23.49 1.63 9.94
N VAL A 111 -24.55 1.41 9.18
CA VAL A 111 -25.19 0.10 9.00
C VAL A 111 -24.32 -0.74 8.08
N VAL A 112 -23.63 -1.73 8.65
CA VAL A 112 -22.69 -2.58 7.91
C VAL A 112 -23.49 -3.53 7.02
N PRO A 113 -23.22 -3.59 5.70
CA PRO A 113 -23.83 -4.60 4.87
C PRO A 113 -23.57 -6.03 5.36
N SER A 114 -24.59 -6.87 5.36
CA SER A 114 -24.40 -8.28 5.70
C SER A 114 -23.79 -9.07 4.54
N PHE A 115 -22.60 -9.63 4.78
CA PHE A 115 -21.90 -10.59 3.90
C PHE A 115 -21.96 -12.03 4.45
N GLY A 116 -22.85 -12.29 5.41
CA GLY A 116 -22.92 -13.53 6.18
C GLY A 116 -21.95 -13.54 7.37
N ALA A 117 -22.34 -14.27 8.42
CA ALA A 117 -21.64 -14.27 9.71
C ALA A 117 -20.12 -14.57 9.63
N PRO A 118 -19.63 -15.50 8.78
CA PRO A 118 -18.18 -15.76 8.69
C PRO A 118 -17.36 -14.61 8.09
N ARG A 119 -17.97 -13.75 7.27
CA ARG A 119 -17.30 -12.62 6.59
C ARG A 119 -17.50 -11.28 7.29
N GLU A 120 -18.33 -11.23 8.33
CA GLU A 120 -18.66 -10.01 9.08
C GLU A 120 -17.42 -9.32 9.68
N PRO A 121 -16.48 -10.02 10.36
CA PRO A 121 -15.27 -9.37 10.87
C PRO A 121 -14.41 -8.74 9.76
N ALA A 122 -14.28 -9.41 8.60
CA ALA A 122 -13.55 -8.87 7.46
C ALA A 122 -14.24 -7.64 6.86
N ALA A 123 -15.57 -7.60 6.83
CA ALA A 123 -16.32 -6.42 6.40
C ALA A 123 -16.10 -5.23 7.35
N ILE A 124 -16.14 -5.47 8.67
CA ILE A 124 -15.83 -4.45 9.69
C ILE A 124 -14.41 -3.92 9.50
N GLN A 125 -13.43 -4.82 9.32
CA GLN A 125 -12.04 -4.44 9.09
C GLN A 125 -11.91 -3.52 7.87
N MET A 126 -12.47 -3.89 6.72
CA MET A 126 -12.38 -3.09 5.49
C MET A 126 -13.01 -1.71 5.65
N VAL A 127 -14.20 -1.61 6.26
CA VAL A 127 -14.86 -0.33 6.53
C VAL A 127 -14.04 0.52 7.51
N ALA A 128 -13.51 -0.08 8.58
CA ALA A 128 -12.66 0.62 9.55
C ALA A 128 -11.38 1.16 8.89
N GLU A 129 -10.66 0.34 8.12
CA GLU A 129 -9.48 0.75 7.34
C GLU A 129 -9.83 1.93 6.44
N GLY A 130 -10.94 1.81 5.71
CA GLY A 130 -11.46 2.83 4.82
C GLY A 130 -11.68 4.17 5.51
N SER A 131 -12.33 4.15 6.67
CA SER A 131 -12.64 5.37 7.43
C SER A 131 -11.38 6.13 7.89
N ILE A 132 -10.32 5.40 8.23
CA ILE A 132 -9.02 5.98 8.60
C ILE A 132 -8.32 6.51 7.34
N LEU A 133 -8.19 5.68 6.31
CA LEU A 133 -7.44 6.01 5.09
C LEU A 133 -8.11 7.12 4.27
N GLY A 134 -9.44 7.18 4.27
CA GLY A 134 -10.22 8.24 3.62
C GLY A 134 -10.13 9.59 4.31
N THR A 135 -9.59 9.64 5.53
CA THR A 135 -9.34 10.88 6.29
C THR A 135 -7.85 11.19 6.45
N TYR A 136 -6.97 10.38 5.86
CA TYR A 136 -5.54 10.66 5.78
C TYR A 136 -5.28 11.97 5.02
N LYS A 137 -4.37 12.79 5.54
CA LYS A 137 -3.94 14.04 4.93
C LYS A 137 -2.46 14.24 5.19
N PHE A 138 -1.68 14.37 4.12
CA PHE A 138 -0.30 14.84 4.19
C PHE A 138 -0.27 16.38 4.20
N GLY A 139 -0.28 16.96 5.41
CA GLY A 139 -0.36 18.42 5.60
C GLY A 139 0.91 19.08 6.14
N ARG A 140 2.03 18.34 6.23
CA ARG A 140 3.25 18.73 6.98
C ARG A 140 3.82 20.11 6.60
N TYR A 141 3.70 20.47 5.31
CA TYR A 141 4.24 21.71 4.75
C TYR A 141 3.19 22.80 4.52
N LEU A 142 1.91 22.52 4.79
CA LEU A 142 0.86 23.51 4.66
C LEU A 142 0.91 24.49 5.83
N THR A 143 0.66 25.77 5.56
CA THR A 143 0.52 26.83 6.57
C THR A 143 -0.87 27.47 6.51
N GLY A 144 -1.26 28.21 7.56
CA GLY A 144 -2.52 28.96 7.58
C GLY A 144 -3.75 28.11 7.94
N ALA A 145 -4.93 28.51 7.47
CA ALA A 145 -6.20 27.89 7.85
C ALA A 145 -6.30 26.41 7.45
N GLU A 146 -5.75 26.04 6.29
CA GLU A 146 -5.78 24.67 5.79
C GLU A 146 -4.91 23.72 6.64
N ALA A 147 -3.84 24.22 7.25
CA ALA A 147 -3.00 23.47 8.18
C ALA A 147 -3.70 23.19 9.52
N LYS A 148 -4.59 24.10 9.95
CA LYS A 148 -5.34 24.00 11.22
C LYS A 148 -6.62 23.17 11.12
N LYS A 149 -6.99 22.72 9.93
CA LYS A 149 -8.22 21.96 9.70
C LYS A 149 -8.03 20.50 10.13
N SER A 150 -8.61 20.15 11.27
CA SER A 150 -8.70 18.77 11.73
C SER A 150 -10.02 18.12 11.30
N PRO A 151 -10.06 16.78 11.11
CA PRO A 151 -11.31 16.04 10.94
C PRO A 151 -12.27 16.35 12.10
N SER A 152 -13.55 16.59 11.79
CA SER A 152 -14.59 16.78 12.80
C SER A 152 -15.08 15.45 13.37
N LEU A 153 -15.02 14.37 12.59
CA LEU A 153 -15.42 13.03 13.01
C LEU A 153 -14.46 12.49 14.08
N GLN A 154 -15.01 12.22 15.27
CA GLN A 154 -14.30 11.67 16.42
C GLN A 154 -14.70 10.23 16.71
N HIS A 155 -15.96 9.86 16.48
CA HIS A 155 -16.51 8.54 16.82
C HIS A 155 -17.19 7.86 15.62
N PHE A 156 -16.79 6.63 15.29
CA PHE A 156 -17.33 5.82 14.21
C PHE A 156 -17.94 4.53 14.77
N GLY A 157 -19.27 4.49 14.84
CA GLY A 157 -20.04 3.34 15.30
C GLY A 157 -20.40 2.39 14.16
N PHE A 158 -20.41 1.09 14.44
CA PHE A 158 -20.88 0.04 13.54
C PHE A 158 -22.21 -0.53 14.04
N ILE A 159 -23.22 -0.52 13.18
CA ILE A 159 -24.50 -1.21 13.39
C ILE A 159 -24.46 -2.48 12.54
N VAL A 160 -24.23 -3.62 13.20
CA VAL A 160 -24.12 -4.92 12.54
C VAL A 160 -25.46 -5.67 12.54
N ASP A 161 -26.22 -5.54 13.63
CA ASP A 161 -27.58 -6.07 13.75
C ASP A 161 -28.58 -4.92 13.84
N THR A 162 -29.40 -4.76 12.80
CA THR A 162 -30.40 -3.68 12.71
C THR A 162 -31.61 -3.89 13.63
N LYS A 163 -31.77 -5.08 14.23
CA LYS A 163 -32.83 -5.42 15.19
C LYS A 163 -32.40 -5.17 16.64
N GLY A 164 -31.17 -4.72 16.87
CA GLY A 164 -30.67 -4.33 18.19
C GLY A 164 -30.39 -5.49 19.13
N LYS A 165 -30.08 -6.67 18.59
CA LYS A 165 -29.64 -7.81 19.39
C LYS A 165 -28.25 -7.54 19.95
N LYS A 166 -28.08 -7.72 21.26
CA LYS A 166 -26.76 -7.63 21.90
C LYS A 166 -25.79 -8.67 21.29
N PRO A 167 -24.56 -8.28 20.95
CA PRO A 167 -23.57 -9.21 20.44
C PRO A 167 -23.22 -10.26 21.50
N THR A 168 -22.98 -11.49 21.04
CA THR A 168 -22.37 -12.52 21.89
C THR A 168 -20.93 -12.15 22.23
N ALA A 169 -20.37 -12.73 23.30
CA ALA A 169 -18.97 -12.51 23.66
C ALA A 169 -17.99 -12.87 22.51
N ALA A 170 -18.33 -13.86 21.67
CA ALA A 170 -17.53 -14.22 20.51
C ALA A 170 -17.57 -13.12 19.43
N GLN A 171 -18.75 -12.57 19.13
CA GLN A 171 -18.91 -11.46 18.20
C GLN A 171 -18.22 -10.19 18.69
N THR A 172 -18.29 -9.88 19.99
CA THR A 172 -17.56 -8.74 20.59
C THR A 172 -16.05 -8.89 20.43
N ARG A 173 -15.51 -10.10 20.63
CA ARG A 173 -14.08 -10.37 20.41
C ARG A 173 -13.69 -10.24 18.94
N ALA A 174 -14.49 -10.79 18.03
CA ALA A 174 -14.25 -10.71 16.59
C ALA A 174 -14.32 -9.26 16.08
N PHE A 175 -15.28 -8.47 16.56
CA PHE A 175 -15.37 -7.04 16.27
C PHE A 175 -14.11 -6.30 16.72
N LYS A 176 -13.67 -6.51 17.98
CA LYS A 176 -12.48 -5.85 18.51
C LYS A 176 -11.23 -6.22 17.69
N GLY A 177 -11.05 -7.50 17.37
CA GLY A 177 -9.91 -7.95 16.56
C GLY A 177 -9.92 -7.39 15.14
N ALA A 178 -11.10 -7.26 14.51
CA ALA A 178 -11.24 -6.65 13.19
C ALA A 178 -10.87 -5.15 13.20
N VAL A 179 -11.33 -4.41 14.21
CA VAL A 179 -11.00 -2.99 14.39
C VAL A 179 -9.50 -2.82 14.66
N GLU A 180 -8.93 -3.60 15.58
CA GLU A 180 -7.51 -3.54 15.91
C GLU A 180 -6.64 -3.82 14.68
N ARG A 181 -6.98 -4.85 13.90
CA ARG A 181 -6.29 -5.14 12.64
C ARG A 181 -6.41 -3.98 11.65
N ALA A 182 -7.60 -3.39 11.52
CA ALA A 182 -7.82 -2.26 10.63
C ALA A 182 -6.99 -1.03 11.00
N GLU A 183 -6.91 -0.70 12.29
CA GLU A 183 -6.10 0.40 12.80
C GLU A 183 -4.61 0.19 12.50
N VAL A 184 -4.11 -1.02 12.74
CA VAL A 184 -2.71 -1.37 12.50
C VAL A 184 -2.37 -1.33 11.00
N VAL A 185 -3.21 -1.92 10.15
CA VAL A 185 -3.01 -1.92 8.68
C VAL A 185 -3.08 -0.50 8.13
N ALA A 186 -4.10 0.28 8.52
CA ALA A 186 -4.25 1.66 8.06
C ALA A 186 -3.11 2.57 8.53
N ALA A 187 -2.58 2.36 9.73
CA ALA A 187 -1.41 3.09 10.23
C ALA A 187 -0.14 2.75 9.44
N ALA A 188 0.09 1.49 9.10
CA ALA A 188 1.22 1.08 8.27
C ALA A 188 1.11 1.65 6.84
N ILE A 189 -0.07 1.58 6.22
CA ILE A 189 -0.32 2.21 4.92
C ILE A 189 -0.04 3.72 5.01
N SER A 190 -0.58 4.40 6.02
CA SER A 190 -0.39 5.85 6.21
C SER A 190 1.09 6.21 6.40
N ARG A 191 1.87 5.40 7.13
CA ARG A 191 3.32 5.58 7.26
C ARG A 191 4.02 5.48 5.91
N ALA A 192 3.70 4.47 5.09
CA ALA A 192 4.27 4.38 3.74
C ALA A 192 3.89 5.60 2.89
N ARG A 193 2.65 6.10 3.00
CA ARG A 193 2.22 7.34 2.32
C ARG A 193 2.99 8.56 2.80
N ASP A 194 3.23 8.70 4.10
CA ASP A 194 4.01 9.79 4.66
C ASP A 194 5.43 9.78 4.09
N MET A 195 6.07 8.61 4.05
CA MET A 195 7.42 8.46 3.49
C MET A 195 7.47 8.84 1.99
N VAL A 196 6.51 8.38 1.19
CA VAL A 196 6.44 8.64 -0.25
C VAL A 196 6.07 10.11 -0.56
N ASN A 197 5.25 10.74 0.28
CA ASN A 197 4.83 12.13 0.08
C ASN A 197 5.86 13.16 0.53
N GLU A 198 6.74 12.78 1.44
CA GLU A 198 7.84 13.60 1.93
C GLU A 198 8.76 14.02 0.77
N PRO A 199 9.05 15.33 0.56
CA PRO A 199 10.02 15.75 -0.44
C PRO A 199 11.38 15.08 -0.27
N ALA A 200 12.04 14.79 -1.39
CA ALA A 200 13.33 14.10 -1.42
C ALA A 200 14.43 14.80 -0.59
N ALA A 201 14.36 16.14 -0.46
CA ALA A 201 15.28 16.90 0.39
C ALA A 201 15.22 16.50 1.88
N TYR A 202 14.12 15.90 2.33
CA TYR A 202 13.90 15.47 3.71
C TYR A 202 13.88 13.94 3.84
N MET A 203 13.31 13.21 2.88
CA MET A 203 13.32 11.74 2.86
C MET A 203 14.57 11.19 2.17
N THR A 204 15.75 11.49 2.71
CA THR A 204 17.03 10.99 2.19
C THR A 204 17.26 9.52 2.58
N PRO A 205 18.29 8.82 2.03
CA PRO A 205 18.62 7.45 2.45
C PRO A 205 18.84 7.32 3.96
N THR A 206 19.42 8.35 4.59
CA THR A 206 19.59 8.45 6.04
C THR A 206 18.25 8.54 6.76
N GLN A 207 17.30 9.31 6.24
CA GLN A 207 15.96 9.42 6.84
C GLN A 207 15.17 8.11 6.70
N VAL A 208 15.29 7.40 5.56
CA VAL A 208 14.67 6.07 5.41
C VAL A 208 15.22 5.08 6.46
N ALA A 209 16.52 5.11 6.73
CA ALA A 209 17.12 4.33 7.81
C ALA A 209 16.57 4.73 9.20
N ALA A 210 16.38 6.03 9.45
CA ALA A 210 15.79 6.52 10.70
C ALA A 210 14.34 6.05 10.91
N GLU A 211 13.52 5.97 9.85
CA GLU A 211 12.17 5.41 9.91
C GLU A 211 12.19 3.92 10.32
N ALA A 212 13.12 3.14 9.76
CA ALA A 212 13.30 1.74 10.13
C ALA A 212 13.76 1.59 11.60
N GLU A 213 14.70 2.42 12.06
CA GLU A 213 15.11 2.45 13.46
C GLU A 213 13.97 2.83 14.40
N ALA A 214 13.10 3.76 14.00
CA ALA A 214 11.93 4.13 14.79
C ALA A 214 10.95 2.97 14.95
N ILE A 215 10.79 2.12 13.93
CA ILE A 215 9.97 0.89 14.02
C ILE A 215 10.64 -0.12 14.96
N ALA A 216 11.93 -0.39 14.81
CA ALA A 216 12.64 -1.33 15.67
C ALA A 216 12.59 -0.93 17.16
N LYS A 217 12.66 0.37 17.47
CA LYS A 217 12.54 0.89 18.85
C LYS A 217 11.17 0.66 19.50
N LYS A 218 10.11 0.46 18.70
CA LYS A 218 8.75 0.18 19.23
C LYS A 218 8.54 -1.28 19.61
N HIS A 219 9.33 -2.20 19.06
CA HIS A 219 9.05 -3.63 19.08
C HIS A 219 10.27 -4.44 19.50
N ASP A 220 10.20 -5.09 20.67
CA ASP A 220 11.28 -5.97 21.16
C ASP A 220 11.55 -7.18 20.25
N THR A 221 10.60 -7.50 19.36
CA THR A 221 10.71 -8.59 18.37
C THR A 221 11.37 -8.16 17.06
N VAL A 222 11.74 -6.88 16.93
CA VAL A 222 12.32 -6.30 15.71
C VAL A 222 13.72 -5.74 15.99
N THR A 223 14.69 -6.14 15.18
CA THR A 223 16.04 -5.55 15.18
C THR A 223 16.33 -4.87 13.84
N VAL A 224 17.19 -3.85 13.85
CA VAL A 224 17.61 -3.14 12.63
C VAL A 224 19.12 -3.15 12.49
N HIS A 225 19.59 -3.35 11.27
CA HIS A 225 20.98 -3.18 10.86
C HIS A 225 21.04 -2.19 9.70
N VAL A 226 21.81 -1.12 9.85
CA VAL A 226 22.03 -0.13 8.80
C VAL A 226 23.47 -0.24 8.32
N LEU A 227 23.67 -0.72 7.10
CA LEU A 227 24.99 -0.86 6.49
C LEU A 227 25.27 0.40 5.66
N GLY A 228 26.30 1.15 6.03
CA GLY A 228 26.79 2.29 5.23
C GLY A 228 27.63 1.85 4.04
N ALA A 229 28.08 2.82 3.25
CA ALA A 229 28.77 2.61 1.98
C ALA A 229 30.02 1.75 2.15
N LYS A 230 30.81 1.98 3.20
CA LYS A 230 32.03 1.19 3.45
C LYS A 230 31.72 -0.30 3.65
N LYS A 231 30.66 -0.62 4.39
CA LYS A 231 30.29 -2.02 4.62
C LYS A 231 29.72 -2.67 3.37
N CYS A 232 28.98 -1.92 2.55
CA CYS A 232 28.53 -2.37 1.23
C CYS A 232 29.69 -2.59 0.27
N GLU A 233 30.76 -1.80 0.36
CA GLU A 233 31.98 -1.95 -0.46
C GLU A 233 32.70 -3.24 -0.08
N ASP A 234 32.87 -3.51 1.22
CA ASP A 234 33.48 -4.74 1.72
C ASP A 234 32.67 -6.00 1.36
N LEU A 235 31.36 -5.83 1.11
CA LEU A 235 30.47 -6.90 0.62
C LEU A 235 30.51 -7.05 -0.90
N GLY A 236 31.16 -6.15 -1.64
CA GLY A 236 31.23 -6.16 -3.10
C GLY A 236 29.97 -5.64 -3.80
N MET A 237 29.13 -4.84 -3.13
CA MET A 237 27.86 -4.32 -3.70
C MET A 237 28.11 -3.17 -4.69
N GLY A 238 28.87 -3.46 -5.75
CA GLY A 238 29.36 -2.47 -6.71
C GLY A 238 28.27 -1.82 -7.56
N MET A 239 27.15 -2.53 -7.83
CA MET A 239 26.02 -1.95 -8.56
C MET A 239 25.28 -0.94 -7.68
N PHE A 240 24.92 -1.33 -6.45
CA PHE A 240 24.24 -0.44 -5.51
C PHE A 240 25.05 0.82 -5.20
N LEU A 241 26.35 0.66 -4.93
CA LEU A 241 27.24 1.77 -4.63
C LEU A 241 27.44 2.70 -5.82
N ALA A 242 27.51 2.18 -7.05
CA ALA A 242 27.67 2.99 -8.25
C ALA A 242 26.49 3.93 -8.48
N VAL A 243 25.26 3.43 -8.27
CA VAL A 243 24.03 4.25 -8.37
C VAL A 243 24.09 5.45 -7.43
N GLY A 244 24.40 5.21 -6.16
CA GLY A 244 24.44 6.26 -5.15
C GLY A 244 25.67 7.19 -5.20
N LYS A 245 26.71 6.83 -5.98
CA LYS A 245 27.99 7.56 -6.03
C LYS A 245 27.86 9.02 -6.48
N GLY A 246 26.80 9.31 -7.23
CA GLY A 246 26.50 10.64 -7.74
C GLY A 246 26.03 11.63 -6.66
N SER A 247 25.49 11.16 -5.55
CA SER A 247 24.93 12.01 -4.48
C SER A 247 25.96 12.33 -3.38
N ASP A 248 25.66 13.37 -2.61
CA ASP A 248 26.31 13.67 -1.33
C ASP A 248 25.63 12.95 -0.16
N GLN A 249 24.42 12.40 -0.35
CA GLN A 249 23.77 11.50 0.59
C GLN A 249 24.38 10.09 0.47
N GLU A 250 24.99 9.62 1.55
CA GLU A 250 25.61 8.30 1.57
C GLU A 250 24.55 7.18 1.41
N PRO A 251 24.77 6.20 0.52
CA PRO A 251 23.91 5.02 0.41
C PRO A 251 23.82 4.23 1.71
N LYS A 252 22.62 3.74 2.03
CA LYS A 252 22.33 2.93 3.22
C LYS A 252 21.59 1.66 2.80
N LEU A 253 22.13 0.49 3.13
CA LEU A 253 21.36 -0.75 3.07
C LEU A 253 20.72 -0.98 4.44
N VAL A 254 19.40 -0.80 4.50
CA VAL A 254 18.59 -0.98 5.71
C VAL A 254 18.13 -2.43 5.77
N HIS A 255 18.30 -3.10 6.91
CA HIS A 255 17.86 -4.48 7.14
C HIS A 255 17.14 -4.59 8.48
N LEU A 256 15.81 -4.70 8.43
CA LEU A 256 14.95 -5.00 9.56
C LEU A 256 14.71 -6.51 9.66
N VAL A 257 14.71 -7.04 10.88
CA VAL A 257 14.44 -8.46 11.16
C VAL A 257 13.36 -8.54 12.22
N TYR A 258 12.22 -9.13 11.88
CA TYR A 258 11.22 -9.59 12.84
C TYR A 258 11.47 -11.07 13.14
N LYS A 259 11.58 -11.41 14.43
CA LYS A 259 11.85 -12.79 14.86
C LYS A 259 10.81 -13.29 15.87
N PRO A 260 9.91 -14.22 15.49
CA PRO A 260 9.02 -14.86 16.44
C PRO A 260 9.77 -15.90 17.28
N LYS A 261 9.20 -16.28 18.43
CA LYS A 261 9.81 -17.29 19.33
C LYS A 261 10.09 -18.64 18.65
N LYS A 262 9.27 -19.03 17.67
CA LYS A 262 9.41 -20.27 16.89
C LYS A 262 9.05 -19.97 15.43
N ALA A 263 10.04 -19.62 14.63
CA ALA A 263 9.86 -19.34 13.21
C ALA A 263 9.62 -20.64 12.42
N LYS A 264 8.60 -20.65 11.55
CA LYS A 264 8.33 -21.77 10.63
C LYS A 264 9.15 -21.71 9.33
N LYS A 265 9.44 -20.49 8.86
CA LYS A 265 10.21 -20.18 7.64
C LYS A 265 10.95 -18.85 7.84
N LYS A 266 11.91 -18.57 6.97
CA LYS A 266 12.48 -17.24 6.72
C LYS A 266 11.91 -16.67 5.42
N ILE A 267 11.32 -15.49 5.50
CA ILE A 267 10.76 -14.78 4.35
C ILE A 267 11.47 -13.44 4.22
N ALA A 268 11.88 -13.09 3.00
CA ALA A 268 12.52 -11.81 2.73
C ALA A 268 11.63 -10.89 1.88
N LEU A 269 11.57 -9.62 2.27
CA LEU A 269 10.93 -8.52 1.57
C LEU A 269 12.00 -7.52 1.16
N ILE A 270 12.09 -7.16 -0.11
CA ILE A 270 13.16 -6.33 -0.66
C ILE A 270 12.53 -5.10 -1.29
N GLY A 271 12.88 -3.91 -0.82
CA GLY A 271 12.32 -2.66 -1.34
C GLY A 271 13.33 -1.86 -2.15
N LYS A 272 12.94 -1.41 -3.35
CA LYS A 272 13.67 -0.34 -4.06
C LYS A 272 13.62 0.93 -3.21
N GLY A 273 14.78 1.49 -2.86
CA GLY A 273 14.92 2.63 -1.96
C GLY A 273 15.55 3.87 -2.61
N VAL A 274 15.29 4.12 -3.89
CA VAL A 274 15.85 5.29 -4.57
C VAL A 274 15.07 6.53 -4.13
N THR A 275 15.62 7.32 -3.22
CA THR A 275 14.89 8.42 -2.57
C THR A 275 14.67 9.62 -3.48
N PHE A 276 15.49 9.73 -4.52
CA PHE A 276 15.23 10.59 -5.66
C PHE A 276 15.93 10.03 -6.90
N ASP A 277 15.22 10.04 -8.02
CA ASP A 277 15.73 9.56 -9.30
C ASP A 277 15.70 10.66 -10.35
N SER A 278 16.87 11.25 -10.63
CA SER A 278 17.04 12.16 -11.77
C SER A 278 17.24 11.40 -13.08
N GLY A 279 17.48 10.10 -13.03
CA GLY A 279 17.96 9.25 -14.12
C GLY A 279 19.47 9.25 -14.31
N GLY A 280 20.24 9.96 -13.48
CA GLY A 280 21.68 10.13 -13.68
C GLY A 280 21.99 10.81 -15.03
N TYR A 281 23.04 10.37 -15.73
CA TYR A 281 23.42 10.93 -17.04
C TYR A 281 22.39 10.65 -18.16
N SER A 282 21.57 9.61 -18.00
CA SER A 282 20.32 9.38 -18.74
C SER A 282 19.19 10.25 -18.15
N LEU A 283 19.43 11.56 -18.10
CA LEU A 283 18.61 12.53 -17.37
C LEU A 283 17.14 12.50 -17.81
N LYS A 284 16.22 12.43 -16.84
CA LYS A 284 14.78 12.53 -17.10
C LYS A 284 14.38 13.94 -17.58
N PRO A 285 13.36 14.06 -18.44
CA PRO A 285 12.67 15.33 -18.66
C PRO A 285 12.06 15.88 -17.36
N SER A 286 11.99 17.21 -17.20
CA SER A 286 11.55 17.84 -15.94
C SER A 286 10.18 17.36 -15.45
N ASN A 287 9.21 17.19 -16.35
CA ASN A 287 7.86 16.73 -16.01
C ASN A 287 7.82 15.25 -15.57
N ALA A 288 8.78 14.44 -16.00
CA ALA A 288 8.93 13.06 -15.56
C ALA A 288 9.77 12.95 -14.28
N MET A 289 10.47 14.01 -13.88
CA MET A 289 11.36 14.05 -12.72
C MET A 289 10.70 14.62 -11.46
N GLU A 290 9.74 15.54 -11.60
CA GLU A 290 9.10 16.27 -10.48
C GLU A 290 8.60 15.34 -9.36
N ASP A 291 7.95 14.23 -9.74
CA ASP A 291 7.38 13.27 -8.80
C ASP A 291 8.34 12.14 -8.40
N MET A 292 9.61 12.14 -8.83
CA MET A 292 10.54 11.00 -8.60
C MET A 292 11.02 10.82 -7.15
N LYS A 293 10.51 11.62 -6.21
CA LYS A 293 10.53 11.26 -4.78
C LYS A 293 9.78 9.94 -4.49
N VAL A 294 8.84 9.55 -5.37
CA VAL A 294 8.08 8.30 -5.21
C VAL A 294 8.92 7.05 -5.44
N ASP A 295 10.16 7.19 -5.91
CA ASP A 295 10.96 6.07 -6.41
C ASP A 295 11.56 5.17 -5.30
N MET A 296 11.22 5.48 -4.05
CA MET A 296 11.48 4.70 -2.84
C MET A 296 10.23 4.00 -2.29
N SER A 297 9.11 3.99 -3.04
CA SER A 297 7.84 3.42 -2.57
C SER A 297 7.94 1.94 -2.20
N GLY A 298 8.83 1.19 -2.85
CA GLY A 298 9.12 -0.20 -2.49
C GLY A 298 9.73 -0.34 -1.09
N ALA A 299 10.74 0.48 -0.79
CA ALA A 299 11.33 0.57 0.55
C ALA A 299 10.29 1.03 1.60
N ALA A 300 9.49 2.04 1.28
CA ALA A 300 8.41 2.51 2.15
C ALA A 300 7.43 1.38 2.49
N ALA A 301 7.02 0.59 1.50
CA ALA A 301 6.09 -0.51 1.68
C ALA A 301 6.65 -1.60 2.60
N VAL A 302 7.86 -2.09 2.33
CA VAL A 302 8.45 -3.18 3.13
C VAL A 302 8.80 -2.73 4.55
N ILE A 303 9.29 -1.50 4.74
CA ILE A 303 9.62 -0.95 6.06
C ILE A 303 8.33 -0.74 6.86
N ALA A 304 7.31 -0.10 6.29
CA ALA A 304 6.07 0.18 7.01
C ALA A 304 5.29 -1.10 7.34
N ALA A 305 5.31 -2.11 6.47
CA ALA A 305 4.68 -3.41 6.73
C ALA A 305 5.28 -4.12 7.95
N MET A 306 6.56 -3.91 8.27
CA MET A 306 7.19 -4.49 9.46
C MET A 306 6.56 -4.01 10.77
N ASP A 307 6.08 -2.76 10.85
CA ASP A 307 5.36 -2.23 12.02
C ASP A 307 4.06 -3.03 12.26
N ALA A 308 3.30 -3.28 11.19
CA ALA A 308 2.08 -4.07 11.24
C ALA A 308 2.34 -5.56 11.53
N ILE A 309 3.35 -6.15 10.90
CA ILE A 309 3.75 -7.55 11.13
C ILE A 309 4.16 -7.78 12.58
N ALA A 310 4.95 -6.86 13.16
CA ALA A 310 5.39 -6.97 14.54
C ALA A 310 4.23 -6.82 15.53
N THR A 311 3.29 -5.92 15.24
CA THR A 311 2.11 -5.67 16.08
C THR A 311 1.11 -6.83 16.05
N LEU A 312 0.77 -7.34 14.86
CA LEU A 312 -0.22 -8.41 14.68
C LEU A 312 0.39 -9.81 14.91
N GLY A 313 1.72 -9.90 14.83
CA GLY A 313 2.48 -11.13 14.89
C GLY A 313 2.47 -11.91 13.57
N CYS A 314 3.58 -12.58 13.30
CA CYS A 314 3.78 -13.51 12.19
C CYS A 314 4.39 -14.83 12.70
N GLU A 315 4.08 -15.95 12.04
CA GLU A 315 4.66 -17.27 12.34
C GLU A 315 6.04 -17.49 11.71
N HIS A 316 6.51 -16.57 10.87
CA HIS A 316 7.76 -16.63 10.13
C HIS A 316 8.75 -15.57 10.63
N GLU A 317 10.05 -15.85 10.49
CA GLU A 317 11.09 -14.83 10.59
C GLU A 317 11.03 -14.00 9.31
N VAL A 318 10.88 -12.68 9.43
CA VAL A 318 10.69 -11.79 8.28
C VAL A 318 11.84 -10.80 8.23
N HIS A 319 12.49 -10.72 7.07
CA HIS A 319 13.58 -9.80 6.80
C HIS A 319 13.13 -8.75 5.79
N ALA A 320 13.06 -7.48 6.18
CA ALA A 320 12.85 -6.39 5.23
C ALA A 320 14.19 -5.70 4.93
N VAL A 321 14.62 -5.75 3.67
CA VAL A 321 15.86 -5.15 3.18
C VAL A 321 15.55 -4.05 2.18
N ALA A 322 16.09 -2.86 2.38
CA ALA A 322 15.95 -1.74 1.45
C ALA A 322 17.33 -1.19 1.06
N ALA A 323 17.62 -1.17 -0.24
CA ALA A 323 18.83 -0.55 -0.79
C ALA A 323 18.54 0.92 -1.08
N CYS A 324 18.91 1.79 -0.14
CA CYS A 324 18.56 3.21 -0.17
C CYS A 324 19.71 4.07 -0.69
N CYS A 325 19.45 4.87 -1.72
CA CYS A 325 20.41 5.79 -2.34
C CYS A 325 19.67 6.88 -3.14
N GLU A 326 20.41 7.84 -3.71
CA GLU A 326 19.89 8.80 -4.68
C GLU A 326 20.62 8.63 -6.01
N ASN A 327 19.88 8.69 -7.12
CA ASN A 327 20.46 8.64 -8.46
C ASN A 327 20.51 10.06 -9.05
N LEU A 328 21.68 10.69 -8.95
CA LEU A 328 21.90 12.09 -9.31
C LEU A 328 23.01 12.25 -10.35
N VAL A 329 22.99 13.39 -11.04
CA VAL A 329 24.10 13.84 -11.90
C VAL A 329 25.15 14.55 -11.06
N SER A 330 26.39 14.06 -11.12
CA SER A 330 27.56 14.80 -10.62
C SER A 330 28.82 14.32 -11.33
N GLY A 331 29.94 15.02 -11.13
CA GLY A 331 31.24 14.59 -11.69
C GLY A 331 31.73 13.22 -11.18
N ARG A 332 31.11 12.66 -10.12
CA ARG A 332 31.44 11.34 -9.56
C ARG A 332 30.49 10.23 -10.01
N ALA A 333 29.41 10.57 -10.71
CA ALA A 333 28.39 9.60 -11.11
C ALA A 333 28.94 8.55 -12.09
N TYR A 334 28.36 7.35 -12.02
CA TYR A 334 28.55 6.31 -13.02
C TYR A 334 27.96 6.74 -14.37
N LYS A 335 28.51 6.21 -15.46
CA LYS A 335 28.26 6.67 -16.83
C LYS A 335 27.74 5.54 -17.71
N LEU A 336 27.16 5.93 -18.85
CA LEU A 336 26.87 4.99 -19.92
C LEU A 336 28.19 4.39 -20.45
N GLY A 337 28.19 3.08 -20.67
CA GLY A 337 29.35 2.29 -21.07
C GLY A 337 30.20 1.77 -19.89
N ASP A 338 29.96 2.22 -18.65
CA ASP A 338 30.64 1.65 -17.49
C ASP A 338 30.25 0.16 -17.36
N VAL A 339 31.21 -0.67 -16.92
CA VAL A 339 30.96 -2.06 -16.53
C VAL A 339 31.06 -2.16 -15.02
N LEU A 340 29.94 -2.46 -14.37
CA LEU A 340 29.85 -2.62 -12.92
C LEU A 340 29.99 -4.10 -12.55
N THR A 341 30.56 -4.39 -11.38
CA THR A 341 30.59 -5.75 -10.82
C THR A 341 29.60 -5.84 -9.66
N SER A 342 28.70 -6.80 -9.70
CA SER A 342 27.73 -7.08 -8.63
C SER A 342 28.38 -7.75 -7.43
N MET A 343 27.62 -7.84 -6.34
CA MET A 343 27.98 -8.59 -5.12
C MET A 343 28.31 -10.07 -5.37
N ASP A 344 27.76 -10.70 -6.42
CA ASP A 344 28.09 -12.09 -6.77
C ASP A 344 29.10 -12.22 -7.92
N GLY A 345 29.74 -11.12 -8.31
CA GLY A 345 30.78 -11.09 -9.34
C GLY A 345 30.25 -10.96 -10.77
N THR A 346 28.93 -10.94 -10.97
CA THR A 346 28.31 -10.74 -12.29
C THR A 346 28.63 -9.33 -12.80
N THR A 347 29.10 -9.23 -14.04
CA THR A 347 29.44 -7.95 -14.67
C THR A 347 28.27 -7.39 -15.49
N VAL A 348 27.98 -6.10 -15.34
CA VAL A 348 26.85 -5.42 -15.98
C VAL A 348 27.30 -4.17 -16.72
N GLU A 349 27.15 -4.14 -18.04
CA GLU A 349 27.33 -2.95 -18.88
C GLU A 349 26.14 -2.00 -18.72
N ILE A 350 26.43 -0.73 -18.44
CA ILE A 350 25.41 0.30 -18.23
C ILE A 350 25.09 0.97 -19.56
N ASN A 351 23.93 0.67 -20.14
CA ASN A 351 23.42 1.36 -21.32
C ASN A 351 22.35 2.42 -21.01
N ASN A 352 21.87 2.47 -19.75
CA ASN A 352 20.94 3.50 -19.29
C ASN A 352 21.08 3.70 -17.77
N THR A 353 21.45 4.91 -17.32
CA THR A 353 21.56 5.20 -15.88
C THR A 353 20.20 5.47 -15.22
N ASP A 354 19.11 5.61 -15.99
CA ASP A 354 17.72 5.71 -15.53
C ASP A 354 17.07 4.32 -15.28
N ALA A 355 17.90 3.27 -15.35
CA ALA A 355 17.53 1.92 -14.98
C ALA A 355 18.38 1.46 -13.79
N GLU A 356 18.43 2.33 -12.78
CA GLU A 356 19.17 2.22 -11.53
C GLU A 356 18.50 1.26 -10.53
N GLY A 357 17.16 1.24 -10.47
CA GLY A 357 16.44 0.46 -9.46
C GLY A 357 16.81 -1.02 -9.51
N ARG A 358 16.91 -1.60 -10.71
CA ARG A 358 17.30 -3.00 -10.90
C ARG A 358 18.76 -3.27 -10.48
N LEU A 359 19.66 -2.28 -10.60
CA LEU A 359 21.04 -2.37 -10.16
C LEU A 359 21.11 -2.44 -8.63
N THR A 360 20.40 -1.54 -7.95
CA THR A 360 20.32 -1.55 -6.47
C THR A 360 19.69 -2.84 -5.94
N LEU A 361 18.63 -3.32 -6.59
CA LEU A 361 17.94 -4.55 -6.23
C LEU A 361 18.78 -5.80 -6.52
N GLY A 362 19.55 -5.84 -7.61
CA GLY A 362 20.41 -7.00 -7.93
C GLY A 362 21.40 -7.32 -6.81
N ASP A 363 22.03 -6.29 -6.23
CA ASP A 363 22.90 -6.45 -5.06
C ASP A 363 22.10 -6.77 -3.78
N ALA A 364 20.93 -6.14 -3.57
CA ALA A 364 20.09 -6.43 -2.40
C ALA A 364 19.56 -7.87 -2.40
N ILE A 365 19.09 -8.37 -3.54
CA ILE A 365 18.68 -9.76 -3.76
C ILE A 365 19.85 -10.70 -3.49
N THR A 366 21.04 -10.36 -4.00
CA THR A 366 22.26 -11.14 -3.74
C THR A 366 22.62 -11.18 -2.26
N TYR A 367 22.54 -10.04 -1.56
CA TYR A 367 22.75 -9.95 -0.12
C TYR A 367 21.77 -10.86 0.64
N VAL A 368 20.47 -10.74 0.35
CA VAL A 368 19.42 -11.56 0.97
C VAL A 368 19.68 -13.04 0.72
N ARG A 369 19.87 -13.44 -0.55
CA ARG A 369 20.12 -14.82 -0.95
C ARG A 369 21.33 -15.43 -0.23
N THR A 370 22.42 -14.68 -0.11
CA THR A 370 23.70 -15.21 0.39
C THR A 370 23.91 -15.06 1.89
N LYS A 371 23.35 -14.02 2.52
CA LYS A 371 23.52 -13.74 3.96
C LYS A 371 22.35 -14.18 4.81
N ILE A 372 21.14 -14.20 4.25
CA ILE A 372 19.91 -14.56 4.97
C ILE A 372 19.46 -15.98 4.62
N GLN A 373 19.57 -16.34 3.33
CA GLN A 373 19.15 -17.62 2.76
C GLN A 373 17.66 -17.91 3.09
N PRO A 374 16.73 -17.07 2.60
CA PRO A 374 15.31 -17.23 2.89
C PRO A 374 14.70 -18.41 2.12
N ASP A 375 13.59 -18.94 2.64
CA ASP A 375 12.76 -19.91 1.93
C ASP A 375 12.02 -19.25 0.76
N GLU A 376 11.62 -18.00 0.92
CA GLU A 376 10.85 -17.22 -0.04
C GLU A 376 11.32 -15.76 -0.02
N MET A 377 11.44 -15.13 -1.20
CA MET A 377 11.73 -13.69 -1.30
C MET A 377 10.78 -12.96 -2.24
N PHE A 378 10.50 -11.71 -1.88
CA PHE A 378 9.65 -10.80 -2.62
C PHE A 378 10.39 -9.48 -2.79
N ASP A 379 10.43 -8.93 -3.99
CA ASP A 379 10.90 -7.55 -4.18
C ASP A 379 9.80 -6.64 -4.74
N PHE A 380 9.80 -5.39 -4.27
CA PHE A 380 8.80 -4.37 -4.55
C PHE A 380 9.51 -3.13 -5.07
N ALA A 381 9.13 -2.68 -6.26
CA ALA A 381 9.84 -1.59 -6.90
C ALA A 381 8.96 -0.79 -7.85
N THR A 382 9.08 0.54 -7.80
CA THR A 382 8.69 1.44 -8.88
C THR A 382 9.71 1.29 -10.01
N LEU A 383 9.62 0.19 -10.77
CA LEU A 383 10.74 -0.26 -11.58
C LEU A 383 10.65 0.20 -13.03
N THR A 384 9.47 0.13 -13.65
CA THR A 384 9.36 0.41 -15.08
C THR A 384 8.11 1.21 -15.46
N GLY A 385 8.32 2.26 -16.25
CA GLY A 385 7.23 2.90 -16.99
C GLY A 385 6.56 1.95 -17.99
N ALA A 386 7.25 0.91 -18.44
CA ALA A 386 6.68 -0.14 -19.30
C ALA A 386 5.55 -0.92 -18.62
N CYS A 387 5.66 -1.16 -17.30
CA CYS A 387 4.58 -1.80 -16.54
C CYS A 387 3.33 -0.90 -16.47
N MET A 388 3.52 0.41 -16.31
CA MET A 388 2.41 1.38 -16.35
C MET A 388 1.73 1.42 -17.72
N VAL A 389 2.49 1.35 -18.82
CA VAL A 389 1.94 1.28 -20.16
C VAL A 389 1.11 0.00 -20.36
N ALA A 390 1.55 -1.12 -19.78
CA ALA A 390 0.88 -2.41 -19.95
C ALA A 390 -0.37 -2.59 -19.08
N LEU A 391 -0.31 -2.15 -17.81
CA LEU A 391 -1.31 -2.46 -16.77
C LEU A 391 -2.01 -1.21 -16.21
N GLY A 392 -1.64 -0.02 -16.67
CA GLY A 392 -2.20 1.24 -16.21
C GLY A 392 -1.68 1.69 -14.84
N PRO A 393 -2.31 2.71 -14.24
CA PRO A 393 -1.83 3.32 -13.00
C PRO A 393 -2.32 2.62 -11.73
N TYR A 394 -3.08 1.53 -11.85
CA TYR A 394 -3.83 0.94 -10.73
C TYR A 394 -3.43 -0.50 -10.43
N THR A 395 -2.81 -1.18 -11.39
CA THR A 395 -2.50 -2.60 -11.30
C THR A 395 -0.98 -2.79 -11.32
N ALA A 396 -0.44 -3.51 -10.33
CA ALA A 396 0.97 -3.87 -10.31
C ALA A 396 1.26 -5.09 -11.20
N GLY A 397 2.45 -5.12 -11.79
CA GLY A 397 2.95 -6.27 -12.54
C GLY A 397 3.64 -7.26 -11.62
N VAL A 398 3.25 -8.54 -11.65
CA VAL A 398 3.86 -9.59 -10.83
C VAL A 398 4.60 -10.58 -11.72
N MET A 399 5.87 -10.83 -11.43
CA MET A 399 6.73 -11.74 -12.19
C MET A 399 7.36 -12.77 -11.26
N SER A 400 7.33 -14.03 -11.66
CA SER A 400 7.92 -15.14 -10.92
C SER A 400 8.01 -16.37 -11.82
N ASP A 401 9.06 -17.17 -11.64
CA ASP A 401 9.18 -18.52 -12.19
C ASP A 401 8.71 -19.61 -11.22
N HIS A 402 8.28 -19.24 -10.01
CA HIS A 402 7.75 -20.15 -9.00
C HIS A 402 6.22 -20.03 -8.90
N ASP A 403 5.52 -20.87 -9.65
CA ASP A 403 4.05 -20.83 -9.78
C ASP A 403 3.26 -20.89 -8.46
N GLY A 404 3.67 -21.75 -7.51
CA GLY A 404 2.98 -21.89 -6.23
C GLY A 404 3.02 -20.61 -5.39
N LEU A 405 4.22 -20.07 -5.20
CA LEU A 405 4.48 -18.80 -4.54
C LEU A 405 3.74 -17.63 -5.20
N CYS A 406 3.81 -17.52 -6.53
CA CYS A 406 3.10 -16.46 -7.27
C CYS A 406 1.58 -16.52 -7.07
N ARG A 407 0.98 -17.71 -7.10
CA ARG A 407 -0.47 -17.86 -6.83
C ARG A 407 -0.83 -17.50 -5.39
N ALA A 408 -0.01 -17.92 -4.42
CA ALA A 408 -0.24 -17.60 -3.01
C ALA A 408 -0.18 -16.09 -2.76
N TRP A 409 0.76 -15.40 -3.41
CA TRP A 409 0.90 -13.95 -3.38
C TRP A 409 -0.31 -13.24 -3.99
N LEU A 410 -0.69 -13.59 -5.22
CA LEU A 410 -1.83 -12.98 -5.91
C LEU A 410 -3.14 -13.18 -5.14
N ALA A 411 -3.33 -14.34 -4.51
CA ALA A 411 -4.49 -14.58 -3.65
C ALA A 411 -4.48 -13.69 -2.38
N ALA A 412 -3.30 -13.36 -1.84
CA ALA A 412 -3.20 -12.41 -0.73
C ALA A 412 -3.51 -10.97 -1.19
N ALA A 413 -3.00 -10.56 -2.35
CA ALA A 413 -3.30 -9.27 -2.94
C ALA A 413 -4.79 -9.07 -3.22
N GLU A 414 -5.45 -10.10 -3.76
CA GLU A 414 -6.91 -10.11 -3.97
C GLU A 414 -7.69 -9.89 -2.66
N ARG A 415 -7.31 -10.60 -1.59
CA ARG A 415 -7.94 -10.43 -0.26
C ARG A 415 -7.67 -9.05 0.34
N ALA A 416 -6.51 -8.47 0.06
CA ALA A 416 -6.16 -7.11 0.47
C ALA A 416 -6.87 -6.02 -0.37
N GLY A 417 -7.34 -6.37 -1.57
CA GLY A 417 -7.91 -5.42 -2.52
C GLY A 417 -6.87 -4.56 -3.23
N GLU A 418 -5.70 -5.13 -3.52
CA GLU A 418 -4.67 -4.47 -4.32
C GLU A 418 -4.54 -5.18 -5.66
N ASP A 419 -4.87 -4.49 -6.74
CA ASP A 419 -4.92 -5.07 -8.08
C ASP A 419 -3.51 -5.45 -8.55
N MET A 420 -3.30 -6.74 -8.82
CA MET A 420 -2.04 -7.28 -9.28
C MET A 420 -2.26 -8.28 -10.41
N TRP A 421 -1.42 -8.23 -11.44
CA TRP A 421 -1.53 -9.12 -12.59
C TRP A 421 -0.20 -9.77 -12.94
N ARG A 422 -0.22 -11.08 -13.22
CA ARG A 422 0.99 -11.82 -13.56
C ARG A 422 1.45 -11.50 -14.97
N LEU A 423 2.70 -11.07 -15.11
CA LEU A 423 3.42 -10.96 -16.37
C LEU A 423 4.38 -12.17 -16.53
N PRO A 424 4.61 -12.66 -17.76
CA PRO A 424 5.47 -13.82 -17.98
C PRO A 424 6.95 -13.45 -17.95
N LEU A 425 7.81 -14.39 -17.55
CA LEU A 425 9.28 -14.29 -17.66
C LEU A 425 9.77 -15.11 -18.86
N THR A 426 9.52 -14.62 -20.07
CA THR A 426 9.85 -15.37 -21.30
C THR A 426 11.35 -15.31 -21.59
N SER A 427 12.00 -16.48 -21.68
CA SER A 427 13.44 -16.57 -21.93
C SER A 427 13.91 -15.92 -23.23
N ARG A 428 13.02 -15.81 -24.24
CA ARG A 428 13.32 -15.16 -25.53
C ARG A 428 13.72 -13.69 -25.37
N LEU A 429 13.18 -12.98 -24.37
CA LEU A 429 13.52 -11.58 -24.13
C LEU A 429 14.87 -11.41 -23.42
N ARG A 430 15.47 -12.49 -22.90
CA ARG A 430 16.79 -12.44 -22.26
C ARG A 430 17.90 -12.07 -23.24
N GLU A 431 17.72 -12.38 -24.53
CA GLU A 431 18.65 -12.02 -25.60
C GLU A 431 18.87 -10.51 -25.70
N GLN A 432 17.88 -9.69 -25.34
CA GLN A 432 18.02 -8.23 -25.33
C GLN A 432 18.97 -7.72 -24.25
N LEU A 433 19.30 -8.54 -23.25
CA LEU A 433 20.23 -8.20 -22.16
C LEU A 433 21.67 -8.61 -22.48
N LYS A 434 21.97 -9.15 -23.66
CA LYS A 434 23.36 -9.51 -24.02
C LYS A 434 24.25 -8.27 -24.12
N SER A 435 25.47 -8.38 -23.58
CA SER A 435 26.52 -7.38 -23.71
C SER A 435 27.71 -7.96 -24.49
N PRO A 436 28.41 -7.17 -25.32
CA PRO A 436 29.67 -7.58 -25.93
C PRO A 436 30.88 -7.47 -24.98
N VAL A 437 30.75 -6.81 -23.83
CA VAL A 437 31.87 -6.46 -22.93
C VAL A 437 31.65 -6.86 -21.46
N ALA A 438 30.47 -7.37 -21.11
CA ALA A 438 30.09 -7.81 -19.77
C ALA A 438 29.18 -9.04 -19.87
N ASP A 439 28.82 -9.64 -18.72
CA ASP A 439 27.89 -10.78 -18.70
C ASP A 439 26.49 -10.39 -19.17
N MET A 440 26.08 -9.14 -18.93
CA MET A 440 24.82 -8.60 -19.43
C MET A 440 24.77 -7.06 -19.46
N ARG A 441 23.74 -6.50 -20.09
CA ARG A 441 23.35 -5.08 -20.02
C ARG A 441 22.29 -4.86 -18.95
N ASN A 442 22.21 -3.64 -18.40
CA ASN A 442 21.17 -3.32 -17.44
C ASN A 442 19.79 -3.09 -18.11
N THR A 443 19.72 -2.63 -19.35
CA THR A 443 18.44 -2.54 -20.10
C THR A 443 18.45 -3.28 -21.42
N GLY A 444 17.30 -3.88 -21.75
CA GLY A 444 16.97 -4.37 -23.10
C GLY A 444 16.32 -3.28 -23.97
N ASP A 445 15.56 -3.71 -24.98
CA ASP A 445 14.82 -2.80 -25.86
C ASP A 445 13.59 -2.21 -25.17
N ARG A 446 12.97 -1.20 -25.81
CA ARG A 446 11.72 -0.60 -25.35
C ARG A 446 10.58 -1.63 -25.22
N PHE A 447 10.49 -2.58 -26.15
CA PHE A 447 9.41 -3.56 -26.19
C PHE A 447 9.67 -4.73 -25.23
N GLY A 448 8.78 -4.91 -24.27
CA GLY A 448 8.95 -5.91 -23.21
C GLY A 448 9.77 -5.40 -22.01
N GLY A 449 9.93 -4.08 -21.87
CA GLY A 449 10.78 -3.47 -20.82
C GLY A 449 10.50 -3.92 -19.38
N ALA A 450 9.24 -4.18 -19.02
CA ALA A 450 8.88 -4.73 -17.70
C ALA A 450 9.41 -6.16 -17.53
N ILE A 451 9.26 -6.99 -18.56
CA ILE A 451 9.70 -8.40 -18.54
C ILE A 451 11.22 -8.49 -18.56
N THR A 452 11.92 -7.66 -19.34
CA THR A 452 13.39 -7.64 -19.35
C THR A 452 13.97 -7.15 -18.02
N ALA A 453 13.29 -6.22 -17.34
CA ALA A 453 13.65 -5.84 -15.97
C ALA A 453 13.49 -7.03 -14.99
N GLY A 454 12.38 -7.78 -15.08
CA GLY A 454 12.20 -9.01 -14.30
C GLY A 454 13.24 -10.08 -14.60
N LEU A 455 13.61 -10.28 -15.87
CA LEU A 455 14.68 -11.22 -16.27
C LEU A 455 16.06 -10.78 -15.77
N PHE A 456 16.32 -9.47 -15.71
CA PHE A 456 17.52 -8.92 -15.09
C PHE A 456 17.58 -9.33 -13.62
N LEU A 457 16.53 -9.04 -12.84
CA LEU A 457 16.45 -9.38 -11.42
C LEU A 457 16.54 -10.89 -11.17
N LYS A 458 15.90 -11.70 -12.02
CA LYS A 458 15.95 -13.17 -11.91
C LYS A 458 17.38 -13.73 -11.98
N THR A 459 18.29 -13.07 -12.69
CA THR A 459 19.72 -13.45 -12.73
C THR A 459 20.34 -13.44 -11.33
N PHE A 460 19.93 -12.50 -10.48
CA PHE A 460 20.40 -12.39 -9.10
C PHE A 460 19.54 -13.21 -8.12
N ALA A 461 18.27 -13.52 -8.44
CA ALA A 461 17.48 -14.40 -7.59
C ALA A 461 17.94 -15.88 -7.64
N LYS A 462 18.51 -16.31 -8.78
CA LYS A 462 18.93 -17.71 -9.03
C LYS A 462 17.82 -18.70 -8.67
N ASP A 463 18.11 -19.77 -7.96
CA ASP A 463 17.17 -20.86 -7.68
C ASP A 463 16.27 -20.63 -6.46
N THR A 464 16.48 -19.55 -5.71
CA THR A 464 15.67 -19.26 -4.53
C THR A 464 14.26 -18.80 -4.96
N PRO A 465 13.17 -19.34 -4.35
CA PRO A 465 11.79 -18.95 -4.68
C PRO A 465 11.58 -17.44 -4.56
N TRP A 466 11.16 -16.82 -5.66
CA TRP A 466 11.19 -15.37 -5.81
C TRP A 466 9.97 -14.82 -6.55
N VAL A 467 9.47 -13.68 -6.09
CA VAL A 467 8.43 -12.90 -6.75
C VAL A 467 8.86 -11.44 -6.83
N HIS A 468 8.85 -10.87 -8.03
CA HIS A 468 8.99 -9.43 -8.25
C HIS A 468 7.62 -8.79 -8.46
N VAL A 469 7.42 -7.65 -7.80
CA VAL A 469 6.21 -6.83 -7.87
C VAL A 469 6.59 -5.43 -8.34
N ASP A 470 6.34 -5.14 -9.62
CA ASP A 470 6.52 -3.80 -10.21
C ASP A 470 5.30 -2.94 -9.86
N ILE A 471 5.50 -2.02 -8.91
CA ILE A 471 4.50 -1.11 -8.37
C ILE A 471 4.59 0.29 -9.00
N ALA A 472 5.29 0.47 -10.13
CA ALA A 472 5.47 1.77 -10.77
C ALA A 472 4.14 2.50 -11.04
N GLY A 473 3.10 1.77 -11.44
CA GLY A 473 1.76 2.32 -11.64
C GLY A 473 1.10 2.74 -10.32
N PRO A 474 0.79 1.78 -9.44
CA PRO A 474 -0.08 2.06 -8.31
C PRO A 474 0.59 2.70 -7.08
N ALA A 475 1.91 2.94 -7.08
CA ALA A 475 2.62 3.54 -5.96
C ALA A 475 2.17 4.97 -5.61
N SER A 476 1.72 5.74 -6.61
CA SER A 476 1.25 7.12 -6.44
C SER A 476 0.12 7.44 -7.42
N ILE A 477 -0.79 8.33 -7.03
CA ILE A 477 -1.91 8.77 -7.88
C ILE A 477 -1.98 10.30 -7.98
N SER A 478 -2.34 10.80 -9.15
CA SER A 478 -2.48 12.23 -9.43
C SER A 478 -3.87 12.78 -9.09
N SER A 479 -4.88 11.92 -8.99
CA SER A 479 -6.25 12.26 -8.63
C SER A 479 -6.71 11.44 -7.42
N SER A 480 -7.44 12.07 -6.51
CA SER A 480 -7.94 11.40 -5.30
C SER A 480 -9.02 10.36 -5.64
N ARG A 481 -8.95 9.23 -4.95
CA ARG A 481 -9.99 8.19 -4.83
C ARG A 481 -10.43 8.08 -3.37
N PRO A 482 -11.57 7.41 -3.07
CA PRO A 482 -12.13 7.44 -1.73
C PRO A 482 -11.14 7.12 -0.61
N CYS A 483 -10.44 5.98 -0.68
CA CYS A 483 -9.45 5.59 0.32
C CYS A 483 -7.99 6.03 0.00
N GLN A 484 -7.76 6.75 -1.10
CA GLN A 484 -6.42 7.14 -1.57
C GLN A 484 -6.45 8.62 -2.00
N PRO A 485 -5.95 9.56 -1.20
CA PRO A 485 -5.76 10.93 -1.68
C PRO A 485 -4.60 11.01 -2.68
N ARG A 486 -4.53 12.11 -3.43
CA ARG A 486 -3.39 12.43 -4.31
C ARG A 486 -2.05 12.24 -3.58
N GLY A 487 -1.08 11.65 -4.27
CA GLY A 487 0.26 11.31 -3.77
C GLY A 487 0.43 9.82 -3.57
N GLY A 488 1.36 9.45 -2.67
CA GLY A 488 1.65 8.06 -2.33
C GLY A 488 0.41 7.31 -1.85
N THR A 489 0.23 6.09 -2.36
CA THR A 489 -0.93 5.24 -2.04
C THR A 489 -0.67 4.29 -0.88
N GLY A 490 0.60 3.99 -0.60
CA GLY A 490 1.03 2.95 0.34
C GLY A 490 0.85 1.53 -0.23
N PHE A 491 0.82 1.40 -1.56
CA PHE A 491 0.58 0.13 -2.25
C PHE A 491 1.54 -0.98 -1.80
N ALA A 492 1.05 -2.22 -1.84
CA ALA A 492 1.67 -3.47 -1.39
C ALA A 492 1.73 -3.65 0.14
N VAL A 493 1.58 -2.61 0.96
CA VAL A 493 1.57 -2.78 2.43
C VAL A 493 0.45 -3.72 2.87
N ALA A 494 -0.77 -3.51 2.34
CA ALA A 494 -1.91 -4.35 2.69
C ALA A 494 -1.69 -5.80 2.25
N SER A 495 -1.19 -6.03 1.04
CA SER A 495 -0.87 -7.37 0.52
C SER A 495 0.21 -8.07 1.34
N ILE A 496 1.28 -7.37 1.73
CA ILE A 496 2.35 -7.92 2.57
C ILE A 496 1.77 -8.38 3.92
N VAL A 497 0.99 -7.52 4.58
CA VAL A 497 0.39 -7.84 5.89
C VAL A 497 -0.63 -8.98 5.76
N GLU A 498 -1.39 -9.00 4.68
CA GLU A 498 -2.34 -10.06 4.37
C GLU A 498 -1.66 -11.41 4.07
N TYR A 499 -0.46 -11.39 3.50
CA TYR A 499 0.33 -12.59 3.24
C TYR A 499 1.00 -13.15 4.51
N LEU A 500 1.48 -12.28 5.41
CA LEU A 500 2.38 -12.67 6.51
C LEU A 500 1.74 -12.64 7.91
N ALA A 501 0.87 -11.69 8.20
CA ALA A 501 0.38 -11.49 9.56
C ALA A 501 -0.72 -12.50 9.93
N LYS A 502 -0.77 -12.86 11.22
CA LYS A 502 -1.83 -13.72 11.76
C LYS A 502 -3.21 -13.08 11.57
N ARG A 503 -4.22 -13.93 11.37
CA ARG A 503 -5.62 -13.56 11.21
C ARG A 503 -6.44 -13.91 12.44
#